data_AF-A0A3B7MV40-F1
#
_entry.id   AF-A0A3B7MV40-F1
#
_cell.length_a   1.000
_cell.length_b   1.000
_cell.length_c   1.000
_cell.angle_alpha   90.00
_cell.angle_beta   90.00
_cell.angle_gamma   90.00
#
_symmetry.space_group_name_H-M   'P 1'
#
loop_
_entity.id
_entity.type
_entity.pdbx_description
1 polymer ?
#
loop_
_entity_poly.entity_id
_entity_poly.type
_entity_poly.pdbx_seq_one_letter_code
_entity_poly.pdbx_strand_id
1 'polypeptide(L)'
;MSLPASHTTALEFHKAALRLKKVVTKTPLVLNQSLSRKYQCNVYLKREDLQVVRSYKLRGAYNMMSSLPADQLQKGVVCASAGNHAQGFAYSCKKLGAKGVVFMPIITPNQKVKQTKMFGEDHIEVVLVGDTFDDCAIAAKEYTEKNGLTFIPPFDDYRIIEGQGTVAVEILEEQADIDYVFIPVGGGGLSAGVGTFFKTFSPRTKIIGLEPEGAPSMKKALEAGHPVTLDSIDRFVDGAAVKRVGDLTFSICKEVLDDMHLVPEGRICSTILKLYNEDAIVVEPAGALSIAALDDYADAIKGKNIVCIVSGSNNDIDRMQEIRERSLQYEGLKHYFLVRFAQRPGALKEFVNHVLGPNDDITRFEYMQKHNKETGPALVGVELQSREDYEVLLRNMDKYHINYTELNKDDNLFGYLV
;
A
#
# COMPACT_ATOMS: atom_id res chain seq x y z
N MET A 1 -31.84 -18.58 -29.25
CA MET A 1 -31.47 -17.28 -28.66
C MET A 1 -29.96 -17.23 -28.56
N SER A 2 -29.35 -16.40 -29.39
CA SER A 2 -27.91 -16.17 -29.47
C SER A 2 -27.41 -15.51 -28.18
N LEU A 3 -26.42 -16.11 -27.54
CA LEU A 3 -25.63 -15.48 -26.48
C LEU A 3 -25.02 -14.19 -27.02
N PRO A 4 -25.05 -13.07 -26.27
CA PRO A 4 -24.36 -11.86 -26.69
C PRO A 4 -22.86 -12.10 -26.66
N ALA A 5 -22.18 -11.80 -27.75
CA ALA A 5 -20.73 -11.84 -27.85
C ALA A 5 -20.13 -10.75 -26.94
N SER A 6 -19.60 -11.14 -25.78
CA SER A 6 -18.75 -10.26 -24.99
C SER A 6 -17.40 -10.13 -25.70
N HIS A 7 -17.08 -8.94 -26.18
CA HIS A 7 -15.76 -8.61 -26.73
C HIS A 7 -14.70 -8.50 -25.61
N THR A 8 -14.54 -9.55 -24.82
CA THR A 8 -13.39 -9.71 -23.93
C THR A 8 -12.30 -10.38 -24.74
N THR A 9 -11.25 -9.64 -25.10
CA THR A 9 -9.99 -10.23 -25.55
C THR A 9 -9.60 -11.28 -24.52
N ALA A 10 -9.58 -12.56 -24.90
CA ALA A 10 -9.32 -13.64 -23.95
C ALA A 10 -7.91 -13.49 -23.37
N LEU A 11 -7.80 -13.13 -22.09
CA LEU A 11 -6.53 -12.95 -21.40
C LEU A 11 -5.75 -14.27 -21.35
N GLU A 12 -4.48 -14.25 -21.74
CA GLU A 12 -3.69 -15.47 -21.92
C GLU A 12 -2.80 -15.82 -20.70
N PHE A 13 -3.41 -16.03 -19.53
CA PHE A 13 -2.69 -16.24 -18.25
C PHE A 13 -1.68 -17.39 -18.28
N HIS A 14 -2.01 -18.54 -18.87
CA HIS A 14 -1.08 -19.67 -18.94
C HIS A 14 0.12 -19.38 -19.85
N LYS A 15 -0.07 -18.62 -20.95
CA LYS A 15 1.05 -18.17 -21.79
C LYS A 15 1.94 -17.19 -21.03
N ALA A 16 1.35 -16.26 -20.28
CA ALA A 16 2.11 -15.37 -19.40
C ALA A 16 2.91 -16.15 -18.34
N ALA A 17 2.31 -17.17 -17.71
CA ALA A 17 3.01 -18.04 -16.75
C ALA A 17 4.20 -18.77 -17.39
N LEU A 18 4.04 -19.26 -18.63
CA LEU A 18 5.13 -19.89 -19.38
C LEU A 18 6.27 -18.90 -19.69
N ARG A 19 5.96 -17.65 -20.07
CA ARG A 19 6.99 -16.60 -20.27
C ARG A 19 7.75 -16.29 -18.99
N LEU A 20 7.04 -16.26 -17.86
CA LEU A 20 7.61 -15.84 -16.56
C LEU A 20 8.41 -16.93 -15.84
N LYS A 21 8.22 -18.21 -16.17
CA LYS A 21 8.78 -19.37 -15.46
C LYS A 21 10.29 -19.30 -15.16
N LYS A 22 11.09 -18.64 -16.00
CA LYS A 22 12.56 -18.53 -15.86
C LYS A 22 13.04 -17.22 -15.21
N VAL A 23 12.11 -16.34 -14.84
CA VAL A 23 12.39 -14.95 -14.46
C VAL A 23 11.84 -14.64 -13.09
N VAL A 24 10.66 -15.16 -12.78
CA VAL A 24 10.02 -15.02 -11.47
C VAL A 24 10.24 -16.27 -10.64
N THR A 25 10.32 -16.09 -9.33
CA THR A 25 10.21 -17.19 -8.37
C THR A 25 8.74 -17.56 -8.22
N LYS A 26 8.41 -18.87 -8.22
CA LYS A 26 7.08 -19.34 -7.76
C LYS A 26 7.02 -19.07 -6.26
N THR A 27 6.31 -18.04 -5.86
CA THR A 27 6.33 -17.56 -4.47
C THR A 27 5.51 -18.50 -3.58
N PRO A 28 5.89 -18.68 -2.31
CA PRO A 28 5.16 -19.57 -1.41
C PRO A 28 3.68 -19.18 -1.20
N LEU A 29 2.79 -20.17 -1.15
CA LEU A 29 1.46 -20.06 -0.55
C LEU A 29 1.48 -20.76 0.82
N VAL A 30 1.59 -19.98 1.90
CA VAL A 30 1.87 -20.52 3.24
C VAL A 30 0.68 -20.35 4.17
N LEU A 31 0.25 -21.43 4.83
CA LEU A 31 -0.73 -21.35 5.91
C LEU A 31 -0.11 -20.62 7.12
N ASN A 32 -0.66 -19.47 7.50
CA ASN A 32 -0.25 -18.75 8.70
C ASN A 32 -1.06 -19.25 9.90
N GLN A 33 -0.40 -19.95 10.82
CA GLN A 33 -1.04 -20.59 11.98
C GLN A 33 -1.62 -19.58 12.99
N SER A 34 -0.94 -18.46 13.20
CA SER A 34 -1.36 -17.43 14.16
C SER A 34 -2.64 -16.75 13.70
N LEU A 35 -2.68 -16.29 12.44
CA LEU A 35 -3.87 -15.69 11.83
C LEU A 35 -5.01 -16.70 11.72
N SER A 36 -4.72 -17.95 11.32
CA SER A 36 -5.72 -19.02 11.23
C SER A 36 -6.40 -19.28 12.57
N ARG A 37 -5.61 -19.31 13.66
CA ARG A 37 -6.13 -19.46 15.02
C ARG A 37 -6.96 -18.24 15.45
N LYS A 38 -6.47 -17.02 15.17
CA LYS A 38 -7.15 -15.77 15.52
C LYS A 38 -8.55 -15.70 14.92
N TYR A 39 -8.68 -16.01 13.63
CA TYR A 39 -9.94 -15.88 12.88
C TYR A 39 -10.74 -17.19 12.75
N GLN A 40 -10.28 -18.28 13.36
CA GLN A 40 -10.92 -19.59 13.32
C GLN A 40 -11.20 -20.08 11.89
N CYS A 41 -10.22 -19.90 11.00
CA CYS A 41 -10.28 -20.25 9.59
C CYS A 41 -8.89 -20.65 9.07
N ASN A 42 -8.74 -21.00 7.79
CA ASN A 42 -7.44 -21.28 7.20
C ASN A 42 -6.95 -20.05 6.41
N VAL A 43 -6.00 -19.31 6.98
CA VAL A 43 -5.42 -18.12 6.33
C VAL A 43 -4.12 -18.48 5.63
N TYR A 44 -4.13 -18.43 4.31
CA TYR A 44 -2.97 -18.61 3.46
C TYR A 44 -2.41 -17.25 3.01
N LEU A 45 -1.09 -17.09 3.09
CA LEU A 45 -0.37 -15.92 2.61
C LEU A 45 0.30 -16.25 1.28
N LYS A 46 -0.09 -15.55 0.20
CA LYS A 46 0.65 -15.60 -1.07
C LYS A 46 1.76 -14.56 -1.03
N ARG A 47 3.00 -15.02 -0.84
CA ARG A 47 4.18 -14.22 -0.47
C ARG A 47 4.88 -13.54 -1.66
N GLU A 48 4.16 -12.67 -2.37
CA GLU A 48 4.75 -11.88 -3.48
C GLU A 48 5.82 -10.88 -3.02
N ASP A 49 5.87 -10.58 -1.74
CA ASP A 49 6.95 -9.84 -1.09
C ASP A 49 8.31 -10.56 -1.13
N LEU A 50 8.33 -11.87 -1.39
CA LEU A 50 9.54 -12.68 -1.59
C LEU A 50 9.93 -12.84 -3.06
N GLN A 51 9.25 -12.14 -3.97
CA GLN A 51 9.64 -12.10 -5.38
C GLN A 51 11.02 -11.44 -5.56
N VAL A 52 11.66 -11.63 -6.72
CA VAL A 52 13.03 -11.11 -6.99
C VAL A 52 13.18 -9.61 -6.74
N VAL A 53 12.19 -8.81 -7.14
CA VAL A 53 12.14 -7.35 -6.90
C VAL A 53 11.27 -7.00 -5.67
N ARG A 54 11.06 -7.99 -4.80
CA ARG A 54 10.30 -7.90 -3.55
C ARG A 54 8.85 -7.43 -3.70
N SER A 55 8.27 -7.65 -4.88
CA SER A 55 6.86 -7.40 -5.16
C SER A 55 6.39 -8.11 -6.43
N TYR A 56 5.08 -8.23 -6.59
CA TYR A 56 4.45 -8.85 -7.76
C TYR A 56 4.71 -8.13 -9.09
N LYS A 57 5.12 -6.85 -9.08
CA LYS A 57 5.18 -5.97 -10.26
C LYS A 57 6.09 -6.50 -11.37
N LEU A 58 7.10 -7.31 -11.05
CA LEU A 58 7.95 -7.97 -12.02
C LEU A 58 7.16 -8.82 -13.03
N ARG A 59 6.08 -9.47 -12.58
CA ARG A 59 5.29 -10.39 -13.42
C ARG A 59 4.69 -9.67 -14.63
N GLY A 60 3.95 -8.59 -14.40
CA GLY A 60 3.38 -7.80 -15.49
C GLY A 60 4.44 -7.10 -16.33
N ALA A 61 5.40 -6.40 -15.70
CA ALA A 61 6.42 -5.66 -16.42
C ALA A 61 7.19 -6.57 -17.40
N TYR A 62 7.64 -7.73 -16.94
CA TYR A 62 8.34 -8.68 -17.79
C TYR A 62 7.41 -9.29 -18.85
N ASN A 63 6.17 -9.68 -18.51
CA ASN A 63 5.26 -10.28 -19.49
C ASN A 63 4.97 -9.30 -20.64
N MET A 64 4.70 -8.04 -20.35
CA MET A 64 4.49 -7.02 -21.37
C MET A 64 5.75 -6.85 -22.22
N MET A 65 6.90 -6.58 -21.60
CA MET A 65 8.15 -6.30 -22.33
C MET A 65 8.61 -7.49 -23.18
N SER A 66 8.53 -8.72 -22.66
CA SER A 66 8.91 -9.93 -23.39
C SER A 66 7.96 -10.30 -24.53
N SER A 67 6.75 -9.72 -24.55
CA SER A 67 5.77 -9.91 -25.62
C SER A 67 5.82 -8.82 -26.70
N LEU A 68 6.67 -7.79 -26.53
CA LEU A 68 6.86 -6.77 -27.55
C LEU A 68 7.53 -7.36 -28.79
N PRO A 69 7.21 -6.84 -30.00
CA PRO A 69 8.01 -7.08 -31.19
C PRO A 69 9.49 -6.76 -30.93
N ALA A 70 10.38 -7.60 -31.46
CA ALA A 70 11.81 -7.47 -31.19
C ALA A 70 12.37 -6.10 -31.59
N ASP A 71 11.90 -5.53 -32.70
CA ASP A 71 12.28 -4.20 -33.17
C ASP A 71 11.83 -3.08 -32.22
N GLN A 72 10.64 -3.20 -31.60
CA GLN A 72 10.17 -2.23 -30.61
C GLN A 72 10.96 -2.33 -29.29
N LEU A 73 11.23 -3.55 -28.83
CA LEU A 73 12.00 -3.77 -27.61
C LEU A 73 13.44 -3.27 -27.74
N GLN A 74 14.07 -3.46 -28.92
CA GLN A 74 15.43 -3.01 -29.21
C GLN A 74 15.55 -1.48 -29.33
N LYS A 75 14.49 -0.78 -29.77
CA LYS A 75 14.46 0.70 -29.73
C LYS A 75 14.55 1.23 -28.31
N GLY A 76 13.94 0.52 -27.36
CA GLY A 76 13.96 0.84 -25.94
C GLY A 76 12.58 1.10 -25.36
N VAL A 77 12.53 1.12 -24.04
CA VAL A 77 11.29 1.20 -23.25
C VAL A 77 11.35 2.32 -22.22
N VAL A 78 10.20 2.81 -21.79
CA VAL A 78 10.10 3.91 -20.84
C VAL A 78 9.06 3.59 -19.77
N CYS A 79 9.30 3.96 -18.52
CA CYS A 79 8.24 3.97 -17.51
C CYS A 79 8.34 5.20 -16.60
N ALA A 80 7.24 5.53 -15.92
CA ALA A 80 7.20 6.50 -14.83
C ALA A 80 6.81 5.76 -13.54
N SER A 81 7.73 5.72 -12.58
CA SER A 81 7.52 5.15 -11.24
C SER A 81 8.77 5.38 -10.39
N ALA A 82 8.61 5.62 -9.10
CA ALA A 82 9.69 5.63 -8.12
C ALA A 82 9.68 4.40 -7.18
N GLY A 83 8.85 3.38 -7.47
CA GLY A 83 8.60 2.25 -6.55
C GLY A 83 8.68 0.89 -7.23
N ASN A 84 7.81 -0.03 -6.79
CA ASN A 84 7.80 -1.44 -7.21
C ASN A 84 7.75 -1.64 -8.74
N HIS A 85 7.02 -0.79 -9.47
CA HIS A 85 6.97 -0.89 -10.92
C HIS A 85 8.31 -0.55 -11.58
N ALA A 86 8.99 0.51 -11.12
CA ALA A 86 10.32 0.86 -11.62
C ALA A 86 11.34 -0.25 -11.38
N GLN A 87 11.31 -0.92 -10.23
CA GLN A 87 12.20 -2.05 -9.95
C GLN A 87 11.90 -3.26 -10.85
N GLY A 88 10.62 -3.61 -11.02
CA GLY A 88 10.19 -4.67 -11.94
C GLY A 88 10.56 -4.39 -13.39
N PHE A 89 10.36 -3.15 -13.85
CA PHE A 89 10.78 -2.66 -15.17
C PHE A 89 12.30 -2.74 -15.34
N ALA A 90 13.06 -2.22 -14.38
CA ALA A 90 14.52 -2.19 -14.41
C ALA A 90 15.11 -3.59 -14.52
N TYR A 91 14.64 -4.51 -13.67
CA TYR A 91 15.04 -5.92 -13.74
C TYR A 91 14.70 -6.55 -15.09
N SER A 92 13.53 -6.22 -15.64
CA SER A 92 13.09 -6.71 -16.95
C SER A 92 13.96 -6.20 -18.09
N CYS A 93 14.38 -4.93 -18.07
CA CYS A 93 15.34 -4.37 -19.04
C CYS A 93 16.64 -5.18 -19.05
N LYS A 94 17.22 -5.42 -17.87
CA LYS A 94 18.44 -6.22 -17.71
C LYS A 94 18.27 -7.64 -18.25
N LYS A 95 17.18 -8.32 -17.88
CA LYS A 95 16.94 -9.71 -18.30
C LYS A 95 16.66 -9.88 -19.80
N LEU A 96 16.08 -8.87 -20.43
CA LEU A 96 15.76 -8.89 -21.85
C LEU A 96 16.84 -8.24 -22.73
N GLY A 97 17.87 -7.65 -22.13
CA GLY A 97 18.89 -6.90 -22.86
C GLY A 97 18.36 -5.59 -23.48
N ALA A 98 17.22 -5.09 -23.01
CA ALA A 98 16.62 -3.85 -23.51
C ALA A 98 17.22 -2.63 -22.83
N LYS A 99 17.21 -1.47 -23.50
CA LYS A 99 17.51 -0.17 -22.88
C LYS A 99 16.22 0.45 -22.36
N GLY A 100 16.26 0.93 -21.11
CA GLY A 100 15.12 1.51 -20.43
C GLY A 100 15.39 2.91 -19.87
N VAL A 101 14.36 3.76 -19.87
CA VAL A 101 14.39 5.06 -19.19
C VAL A 101 13.31 5.08 -18.11
N VAL A 102 13.70 5.41 -16.87
CA VAL A 102 12.80 5.46 -15.72
C VAL A 102 12.66 6.91 -15.26
N PHE A 103 11.46 7.45 -15.36
CA PHE A 103 11.12 8.78 -14.89
C PHE A 103 10.66 8.73 -13.43
N MET A 104 11.26 9.56 -12.59
CA MET A 104 10.99 9.68 -11.15
C MET A 104 10.90 11.16 -10.73
N PRO A 105 10.12 11.51 -9.69
CA PRO A 105 10.11 12.87 -9.17
C PRO A 105 11.49 13.30 -8.66
N ILE A 106 11.82 14.59 -8.76
CA ILE A 106 13.08 15.15 -8.25
C ILE A 106 13.25 14.88 -6.75
N ILE A 107 12.14 14.93 -6.01
CA ILE A 107 12.08 14.67 -4.57
C ILE A 107 12.21 13.18 -4.19
N THR A 108 12.39 12.29 -5.15
CA THR A 108 12.50 10.85 -4.87
C THR A 108 13.72 10.56 -3.99
N PRO A 109 13.56 9.89 -2.84
CA PRO A 109 14.68 9.52 -1.98
C PRO A 109 15.76 8.76 -2.75
N ASN A 110 17.03 9.13 -2.53
CA ASN A 110 18.18 8.51 -3.19
C ASN A 110 18.23 6.99 -3.03
N GLN A 111 17.69 6.45 -1.93
CA GLN A 111 17.57 5.01 -1.71
C GLN A 111 16.71 4.32 -2.77
N LYS A 112 15.53 4.87 -3.11
CA LYS A 112 14.64 4.33 -4.15
C LYS A 112 15.28 4.40 -5.55
N VAL A 113 16.02 5.48 -5.83
CA VAL A 113 16.81 5.63 -7.07
C VAL A 113 17.91 4.56 -7.14
N LYS A 114 18.69 4.40 -6.07
CA LYS A 114 19.77 3.40 -5.98
C LYS A 114 19.23 1.97 -6.13
N GLN A 115 18.13 1.64 -5.48
CA GLN A 115 17.49 0.32 -5.60
C GLN A 115 17.05 0.03 -7.04
N THR A 116 16.44 0.99 -7.72
CA THR A 116 16.05 0.83 -9.12
C THR A 116 17.27 0.62 -10.03
N LYS A 117 18.33 1.43 -9.84
CA LYS A 117 19.62 1.28 -10.56
C LYS A 117 20.29 -0.06 -10.27
N MET A 118 20.21 -0.58 -9.05
CA MET A 118 20.75 -1.90 -8.68
C MET A 118 20.10 -3.04 -9.48
N PHE A 119 18.79 -2.97 -9.75
CA PHE A 119 18.11 -4.01 -10.54
C PHE A 119 18.36 -3.89 -12.04
N GLY A 120 18.46 -2.66 -12.56
CA GLY A 120 18.63 -2.41 -14.00
C GLY A 120 20.09 -2.36 -14.47
N GLU A 121 21.04 -2.04 -13.60
CA GLU A 121 22.45 -1.81 -13.93
C GLU A 121 22.58 -0.88 -15.15
N ASP A 122 23.47 -1.20 -16.08
CA ASP A 122 23.75 -0.40 -17.28
C ASP A 122 22.63 -0.48 -18.35
N HIS A 123 21.54 -1.18 -18.07
CA HIS A 123 20.38 -1.26 -18.95
C HIS A 123 19.37 -0.14 -18.74
N ILE A 124 19.49 0.63 -17.67
CA ILE A 124 18.56 1.73 -17.41
C ILE A 124 19.25 3.08 -17.22
N GLU A 125 18.52 4.12 -17.61
CA GLU A 125 18.76 5.49 -17.19
C GLU A 125 17.63 5.92 -16.25
N VAL A 126 17.95 6.66 -15.19
CA VAL A 126 16.94 7.27 -14.31
C VAL A 126 16.96 8.78 -14.53
N VAL A 127 15.81 9.33 -14.93
CA VAL A 127 15.60 10.76 -15.17
C VAL A 127 14.75 11.32 -14.03
N LEU A 128 15.31 12.27 -13.29
CA LEU A 128 14.64 12.99 -12.22
C LEU A 128 13.99 14.26 -12.78
N VAL A 129 12.67 14.34 -12.76
CA VAL A 129 11.91 15.48 -13.31
C VAL A 129 10.59 15.67 -12.57
N GLY A 130 10.15 16.92 -12.42
CA GLY A 130 8.88 17.25 -11.77
C GLY A 130 8.88 17.03 -10.26
N ASP A 131 7.83 17.51 -9.62
CA ASP A 131 7.66 17.45 -8.16
C ASP A 131 6.68 16.34 -7.75
N THR A 132 5.86 15.87 -8.70
CA THR A 132 4.83 14.86 -8.46
C THR A 132 4.95 13.68 -9.42
N PHE A 133 4.31 12.55 -9.07
CA PHE A 133 4.21 11.39 -9.96
C PHE A 133 3.53 11.75 -11.31
N ASP A 134 2.51 12.62 -11.28
CA ASP A 134 1.77 13.02 -12.47
C ASP A 134 2.66 13.77 -13.45
N ASP A 135 3.51 14.68 -12.95
CA ASP A 135 4.50 15.40 -13.77
C ASP A 135 5.46 14.42 -14.48
N CYS A 136 5.95 13.42 -13.75
CA CYS A 136 6.83 12.40 -14.30
C CYS A 136 6.13 11.54 -15.34
N ALA A 137 4.87 11.18 -15.10
CA ALA A 137 4.09 10.36 -16.02
C ALA A 137 3.83 11.09 -17.35
N ILE A 138 3.57 12.40 -17.29
CA ILE A 138 3.45 13.26 -18.48
C ILE A 138 4.79 13.31 -19.22
N ALA A 139 5.88 13.66 -18.53
CA ALA A 139 7.21 13.75 -19.13
C ALA A 139 7.68 12.42 -19.76
N ALA A 140 7.38 11.29 -19.12
CA ALA A 140 7.70 9.97 -19.63
C ALA A 140 6.94 9.64 -20.93
N LYS A 141 5.66 10.01 -21.01
CA LYS A 141 4.84 9.82 -22.22
C LYS A 141 5.33 10.70 -23.37
N GLU A 142 5.58 11.98 -23.11
CA GLU A 142 6.14 12.89 -24.11
C GLU A 142 7.50 12.43 -24.62
N TYR A 143 8.38 11.96 -23.72
CA TYR A 143 9.68 11.39 -24.09
C TYR A 143 9.51 10.11 -24.92
N THR A 144 8.53 9.27 -24.59
CA THR A 144 8.23 8.05 -25.35
C THR A 144 7.84 8.39 -26.78
N GLU A 145 6.91 9.33 -26.97
CA GLU A 145 6.42 9.75 -28.28
C GLU A 145 7.54 10.39 -29.12
N LYS A 146 8.28 11.32 -28.52
CA LYS A 146 9.38 12.04 -29.19
C LYS A 146 10.49 11.13 -29.70
N ASN A 147 10.80 10.05 -28.96
CA ASN A 147 11.90 9.15 -29.28
C ASN A 147 11.42 7.84 -29.95
N GLY A 148 10.12 7.67 -30.19
CA GLY A 148 9.56 6.45 -30.79
C GLY A 148 9.81 5.18 -29.96
N LEU A 149 9.81 5.32 -28.63
CA LEU A 149 10.01 4.23 -27.67
C LEU A 149 8.66 3.59 -27.28
N THR A 150 8.69 2.57 -26.43
CA THR A 150 7.46 1.96 -25.88
C THR A 150 7.27 2.30 -24.41
N PHE A 151 6.15 2.91 -24.05
CA PHE A 151 5.79 3.15 -22.65
C PHE A 151 5.25 1.87 -22.00
N ILE A 152 5.78 1.53 -20.82
CA ILE A 152 5.39 0.35 -20.04
C ILE A 152 4.57 0.83 -18.83
N PRO A 153 3.22 0.79 -18.89
CA PRO A 153 2.37 1.26 -17.81
C PRO A 153 2.45 0.37 -16.57
N PRO A 154 2.19 0.93 -15.38
CA PRO A 154 2.25 0.19 -14.11
C PRO A 154 1.08 -0.79 -13.88
N PHE A 155 -0.01 -0.68 -14.65
CA PHE A 155 -1.20 -1.52 -14.48
C PHE A 155 -2.13 -1.60 -15.71
N ASP A 156 -2.34 -0.50 -16.45
CA ASP A 156 -3.43 -0.41 -17.44
C ASP A 156 -3.06 -0.91 -18.85
N ASP A 157 -2.63 -2.17 -18.95
CA ASP A 157 -2.38 -2.87 -20.23
C ASP A 157 -2.72 -4.35 -20.05
N TYR A 158 -3.35 -4.97 -21.04
CA TYR A 158 -3.75 -6.38 -20.97
C TYR A 158 -2.59 -7.32 -20.66
N ARG A 159 -1.39 -7.07 -21.20
CA ARG A 159 -0.21 -7.90 -20.95
C ARG A 159 0.34 -7.69 -19.54
N ILE A 160 0.19 -6.49 -18.98
CA ILE A 160 0.50 -6.27 -17.56
C ILE A 160 -0.48 -7.10 -16.72
N ILE A 161 -1.78 -6.99 -16.98
CA ILE A 161 -2.87 -7.71 -16.27
C ILE A 161 -2.67 -9.22 -16.34
N GLU A 162 -2.36 -9.77 -17.52
CA GLU A 162 -2.04 -11.20 -17.72
C GLU A 162 -0.86 -11.65 -16.86
N GLY A 163 0.21 -10.86 -16.84
CA GLY A 163 1.38 -11.15 -16.01
C GLY A 163 1.02 -11.14 -14.53
N GLN A 164 0.28 -10.14 -14.05
CA GLN A 164 -0.14 -10.11 -12.64
C GLN A 164 -1.10 -11.25 -12.29
N GLY A 165 -1.96 -11.68 -13.22
CA GLY A 165 -2.85 -12.82 -13.04
C GLY A 165 -2.15 -14.16 -12.85
N THR A 166 -0.85 -14.27 -13.18
CA THR A 166 -0.07 -15.47 -12.87
C THR A 166 0.09 -15.74 -11.38
N VAL A 167 -0.13 -14.73 -10.53
CA VAL A 167 -0.26 -14.94 -9.07
C VAL A 167 -1.41 -15.90 -8.77
N ALA A 168 -2.56 -15.74 -9.43
CA ALA A 168 -3.73 -16.61 -9.25
C ALA A 168 -3.53 -18.01 -9.85
N VAL A 169 -2.80 -18.11 -10.97
CA VAL A 169 -2.40 -19.40 -11.55
C VAL A 169 -1.66 -20.22 -10.50
N GLU A 170 -0.64 -19.62 -9.86
CA GLU A 170 0.13 -20.31 -8.83
C GLU A 170 -0.70 -20.64 -7.59
N ILE A 171 -1.61 -19.74 -7.15
CA ILE A 171 -2.48 -20.01 -6.01
C ILE A 171 -3.36 -21.25 -6.28
N LEU A 172 -4.09 -21.28 -7.41
CA LEU A 172 -5.02 -22.37 -7.69
C LEU A 172 -4.33 -23.69 -8.08
N GLU A 173 -3.07 -23.66 -8.51
CA GLU A 173 -2.25 -24.87 -8.64
C GLU A 173 -1.90 -25.50 -7.28
N GLU A 174 -1.77 -24.69 -6.23
CA GLU A 174 -1.35 -25.14 -4.89
C GLU A 174 -2.55 -25.40 -3.96
N GLN A 175 -3.63 -24.64 -4.09
CA GLN A 175 -4.85 -24.78 -3.30
C GLN A 175 -6.08 -24.41 -4.13
N ALA A 176 -6.93 -25.40 -4.41
CA ALA A 176 -8.09 -25.23 -5.29
C ALA A 176 -9.36 -24.80 -4.55
N ASP A 177 -9.50 -25.13 -3.27
CA ASP A 177 -10.71 -24.86 -2.50
C ASP A 177 -10.55 -23.56 -1.70
N ILE A 178 -10.74 -22.42 -2.38
CA ILE A 178 -10.61 -21.08 -1.77
C ILE A 178 -11.98 -20.41 -1.70
N ASP A 179 -12.40 -19.99 -0.51
CA ASP A 179 -13.64 -19.26 -0.29
C ASP A 179 -13.48 -17.76 -0.53
N TYR A 180 -12.36 -17.17 -0.08
CA TYR A 180 -12.08 -15.75 -0.24
C TYR A 180 -10.65 -15.49 -0.69
N VAL A 181 -10.48 -14.51 -1.57
CA VAL A 181 -9.17 -13.92 -1.89
C VAL A 181 -9.22 -12.41 -1.65
N PHE A 182 -8.28 -11.93 -0.83
CA PHE A 182 -8.12 -10.53 -0.46
C PHE A 182 -6.97 -9.92 -1.26
N ILE A 183 -7.28 -8.92 -2.09
CA ILE A 183 -6.36 -8.37 -3.10
C ILE A 183 -6.18 -6.87 -2.89
N PRO A 184 -4.95 -6.38 -2.67
CA PRO A 184 -4.65 -4.96 -2.68
C PRO A 184 -4.93 -4.33 -4.05
N VAL A 185 -5.63 -3.20 -4.05
CA VAL A 185 -6.01 -2.42 -5.22
C VAL A 185 -5.31 -1.07 -5.14
N GLY A 186 -4.49 -0.77 -6.15
CA GLY A 186 -4.13 0.61 -6.49
C GLY A 186 -4.78 0.95 -7.83
N GLY A 187 -3.99 0.97 -8.91
CA GLY A 187 -4.54 1.09 -10.27
C GLY A 187 -5.24 -0.16 -10.81
N GLY A 188 -5.59 -1.15 -9.99
CA GLY A 188 -6.41 -2.31 -10.38
C GLY A 188 -5.73 -3.44 -11.18
N GLY A 189 -4.48 -3.30 -11.64
CA GLY A 189 -3.83 -4.31 -12.50
C GLY A 189 -3.70 -5.72 -11.88
N LEU A 190 -3.40 -5.80 -10.58
CA LEU A 190 -3.34 -7.08 -9.85
C LEU A 190 -4.73 -7.70 -9.74
N SER A 191 -5.70 -6.91 -9.26
CA SER A 191 -7.07 -7.34 -9.01
C SER A 191 -7.81 -7.74 -10.28
N ALA A 192 -7.58 -7.03 -11.39
CA ALA A 192 -8.10 -7.41 -12.70
C ALA A 192 -7.56 -8.79 -13.14
N GLY A 193 -6.25 -9.02 -13.03
CA GLY A 193 -5.62 -10.26 -13.48
C GLY A 193 -6.00 -11.45 -12.60
N VAL A 194 -5.82 -11.30 -11.28
CA VAL A 194 -6.17 -12.33 -10.30
C VAL A 194 -7.67 -12.60 -10.34
N GLY A 195 -8.48 -11.54 -10.32
CA GLY A 195 -9.94 -11.62 -10.31
C GLY A 195 -10.49 -12.38 -11.52
N THR A 196 -10.00 -12.05 -12.73
CA THR A 196 -10.45 -12.74 -13.95
C THR A 196 -10.11 -14.23 -13.94
N PHE A 197 -8.90 -14.58 -13.48
CA PHE A 197 -8.50 -15.99 -13.39
C PHE A 197 -9.36 -16.76 -12.38
N PHE A 198 -9.59 -16.21 -11.19
CA PHE A 198 -10.47 -16.81 -10.19
C PHE A 198 -11.91 -16.94 -10.70
N LYS A 199 -12.50 -15.91 -11.31
CA LYS A 199 -13.87 -16.02 -11.87
C LYS A 199 -13.99 -17.08 -12.97
N THR A 200 -12.88 -17.41 -13.66
CA THR A 200 -12.86 -18.45 -14.68
C THR A 200 -12.71 -19.86 -14.09
N PHE A 201 -11.78 -20.04 -13.14
CA PHE A 201 -11.37 -21.38 -12.67
C PHE A 201 -11.87 -21.74 -11.26
N SER A 202 -12.29 -20.77 -10.47
CA SER A 202 -12.92 -20.92 -9.16
C SER A 202 -14.04 -19.88 -8.97
N PRO A 203 -15.13 -19.97 -9.76
CA PRO A 203 -16.17 -18.93 -9.83
C PRO A 203 -16.92 -18.68 -8.52
N ARG A 204 -16.83 -19.60 -7.55
CA ARG A 204 -17.44 -19.48 -6.22
C ARG A 204 -16.59 -18.73 -5.22
N THR A 205 -15.30 -18.54 -5.50
CA THR A 205 -14.42 -17.74 -4.65
C THR A 205 -14.88 -16.29 -4.65
N LYS A 206 -15.03 -15.71 -3.45
CA LYS A 206 -15.30 -14.29 -3.27
C LYS A 206 -14.02 -13.48 -3.36
N ILE A 207 -14.04 -12.44 -4.18
CA ILE A 207 -12.88 -11.63 -4.51
C ILE A 207 -13.07 -10.25 -3.88
N ILE A 208 -12.31 -9.98 -2.82
CA ILE A 208 -12.39 -8.76 -2.04
C ILE A 208 -11.24 -7.84 -2.45
N GLY A 209 -11.56 -6.74 -3.12
CA GLY A 209 -10.61 -5.69 -3.42
C GLY A 209 -10.44 -4.76 -2.23
N LEU A 210 -9.20 -4.33 -1.99
CA LEU A 210 -8.86 -3.53 -0.82
C LEU A 210 -8.12 -2.26 -1.20
N GLU A 211 -8.58 -1.12 -0.69
CA GLU A 211 -7.89 0.17 -0.82
C GLU A 211 -7.56 0.74 0.56
N PRO A 212 -6.50 1.55 0.68
CA PRO A 212 -6.33 2.40 1.85
C PRO A 212 -7.45 3.44 1.91
N GLU A 213 -7.92 3.78 3.11
CA GLU A 213 -9.03 4.72 3.31
C GLU A 213 -8.74 6.11 2.72
N GLY A 214 -7.48 6.57 2.79
CA GLY A 214 -7.03 7.83 2.25
C GLY A 214 -6.83 7.86 0.73
N ALA A 215 -6.99 6.74 0.00
CA ALA A 215 -6.94 6.73 -1.47
C ALA A 215 -7.93 5.72 -2.11
N PRO A 216 -9.26 5.95 -1.99
CA PRO A 216 -10.31 5.01 -2.39
C PRO A 216 -10.69 5.12 -3.89
N SER A 217 -9.70 5.04 -4.78
CA SER A 217 -9.87 5.37 -6.21
C SER A 217 -10.79 4.42 -7.00
N MET A 218 -10.65 3.11 -6.79
CA MET A 218 -11.45 2.07 -7.43
C MET A 218 -12.86 2.07 -6.84
N LYS A 219 -13.00 2.18 -5.52
CA LYS A 219 -14.31 2.29 -4.87
C LYS A 219 -15.09 3.49 -5.43
N LYS A 220 -14.46 4.67 -5.53
CA LYS A 220 -15.09 5.86 -6.10
C LYS A 220 -15.42 5.70 -7.58
N ALA A 221 -14.58 5.02 -8.35
CA ALA A 221 -14.86 4.71 -9.75
C ALA A 221 -16.07 3.77 -9.91
N LEU A 222 -16.19 2.74 -9.05
CA LEU A 222 -17.33 1.82 -9.06
C LEU A 222 -18.63 2.52 -8.68
N GLU A 223 -18.60 3.38 -7.65
CA GLU A 223 -19.73 4.23 -7.23
C GLU A 223 -20.19 5.16 -8.37
N ALA A 224 -19.25 5.76 -9.12
CA ALA A 224 -19.53 6.64 -10.25
C ALA A 224 -19.89 5.88 -11.55
N GLY A 225 -19.60 4.59 -11.63
CA GLY A 225 -19.79 3.78 -12.83
C GLY A 225 -18.75 4.02 -13.95
N HIS A 226 -17.73 4.85 -13.71
CA HIS A 226 -16.59 5.10 -14.60
C HIS A 226 -15.36 5.56 -13.80
N PRO A 227 -14.14 5.50 -14.35
CA PRO A 227 -12.95 6.02 -13.69
C PRO A 227 -13.09 7.53 -13.37
N VAL A 228 -12.79 7.89 -12.12
CA VAL A 228 -12.78 9.27 -11.62
C VAL A 228 -11.42 9.60 -11.02
N THR A 229 -11.03 10.87 -11.11
CA THR A 229 -9.79 11.37 -10.49
C THR A 229 -10.14 12.00 -9.15
N LEU A 230 -9.49 11.54 -8.07
CA LEU A 230 -9.61 12.12 -6.74
C LEU A 230 -8.86 13.46 -6.65
N ASP A 231 -9.46 14.44 -5.98
CA ASP A 231 -8.84 15.77 -5.76
C ASP A 231 -7.55 15.64 -4.92
N SER A 232 -7.65 14.92 -3.81
CA SER A 232 -6.55 14.63 -2.88
C SER A 232 -6.54 13.14 -2.47
N ILE A 233 -5.37 12.67 -2.04
CA ILE A 233 -5.16 11.33 -1.49
C ILE A 233 -4.10 11.39 -0.38
N ASP A 234 -4.18 10.52 0.62
CA ASP A 234 -3.03 10.19 1.46
C ASP A 234 -2.07 9.29 0.66
N ARG A 235 -0.79 9.68 0.63
CA ARG A 235 0.27 8.98 -0.12
C ARG A 235 1.03 7.95 0.71
N PHE A 236 0.66 7.75 1.97
CA PHE A 236 1.36 6.85 2.89
C PHE A 236 1.42 5.41 2.37
N VAL A 237 0.32 4.88 1.86
CA VAL A 237 0.27 3.54 1.24
C VAL A 237 0.68 3.63 -0.23
N ASP A 238 1.92 4.04 -0.49
CA ASP A 238 2.44 4.40 -1.82
C ASP A 238 2.26 3.35 -2.92
N GLY A 239 2.22 2.05 -2.57
CA GLY A 239 1.92 0.96 -3.51
C GLY A 239 0.45 0.87 -3.97
N ALA A 240 -0.48 1.51 -3.25
CA ALA A 240 -1.93 1.49 -3.50
C ALA A 240 -2.56 2.90 -3.59
N ALA A 241 -1.83 3.96 -3.23
CA ALA A 241 -2.28 5.34 -3.26
C ALA A 241 -2.31 5.91 -4.69
N VAL A 242 -3.36 5.57 -5.45
CA VAL A 242 -3.57 6.00 -6.84
C VAL A 242 -4.71 7.01 -6.90
N LYS A 243 -4.55 8.11 -7.65
CA LYS A 243 -5.61 9.14 -7.78
C LYS A 243 -6.74 8.75 -8.72
N ARG A 244 -6.43 7.97 -9.76
CA ARG A 244 -7.36 7.54 -10.80
C ARG A 244 -6.98 6.14 -11.25
N VAL A 245 -7.92 5.20 -11.20
CA VAL A 245 -7.73 3.84 -11.71
C VAL A 245 -7.59 3.84 -13.24
N GLY A 246 -7.10 2.72 -13.78
CA GLY A 246 -7.01 2.55 -15.23
C GLY A 246 -8.37 2.25 -15.86
N ASP A 247 -8.50 2.51 -17.15
CA ASP A 247 -9.76 2.33 -17.87
C ASP A 247 -10.05 0.84 -18.14
N LEU A 248 -9.01 0.08 -18.51
CA LEU A 248 -9.11 -1.38 -18.72
C LEU A 248 -9.30 -2.09 -17.40
N THR A 249 -8.48 -1.72 -16.41
CA THR A 249 -8.52 -2.32 -15.08
C THR A 249 -9.84 -2.05 -14.37
N PHE A 250 -10.42 -0.85 -14.47
CA PHE A 250 -11.78 -0.56 -13.98
C PHE A 250 -12.83 -1.47 -14.63
N SER A 251 -12.83 -1.53 -15.97
CA SER A 251 -13.81 -2.31 -16.73
C SER A 251 -13.81 -3.78 -16.33
N ILE A 252 -12.62 -4.35 -16.08
CA ILE A 252 -12.48 -5.73 -15.61
C ILE A 252 -12.85 -5.84 -14.12
N CYS A 253 -12.33 -4.96 -13.26
CA CYS A 253 -12.57 -5.01 -11.81
C CYS A 253 -14.06 -4.93 -11.47
N LYS A 254 -14.84 -4.14 -12.22
CA LYS A 254 -16.30 -4.07 -12.11
C LYS A 254 -17.00 -5.42 -12.27
N GLU A 255 -16.45 -6.31 -13.09
CA GLU A 255 -17.03 -7.64 -13.37
C GLU A 255 -16.50 -8.71 -12.41
N VAL A 256 -15.27 -8.57 -11.91
CA VAL A 256 -14.58 -9.64 -11.16
C VAL A 256 -14.54 -9.45 -9.65
N LEU A 257 -14.69 -8.22 -9.14
CA LEU A 257 -14.68 -7.96 -7.70
C LEU A 257 -16.09 -8.16 -7.13
N ASP A 258 -16.19 -8.93 -6.04
CA ASP A 258 -17.44 -9.11 -5.32
C ASP A 258 -17.69 -8.00 -4.29
N ASP A 259 -16.60 -7.36 -3.81
CA ASP A 259 -16.66 -6.26 -2.84
C ASP A 259 -15.40 -5.38 -2.93
N MET A 260 -15.53 -4.13 -2.49
CA MET A 260 -14.45 -3.17 -2.29
C MET A 260 -14.47 -2.63 -0.87
N HIS A 261 -13.43 -2.93 -0.11
CA HIS A 261 -13.32 -2.54 1.29
C HIS A 261 -12.15 -1.57 1.52
N LEU A 262 -12.40 -0.57 2.37
CA LEU A 262 -11.40 0.44 2.73
C LEU A 262 -10.77 0.07 4.07
N VAL A 263 -9.46 0.13 4.15
CA VAL A 263 -8.71 -0.18 5.37
C VAL A 263 -8.00 1.07 5.88
N PRO A 264 -8.22 1.46 7.16
CA PRO A 264 -7.52 2.60 7.75
C PRO A 264 -6.00 2.40 7.78
N GLU A 265 -5.23 3.43 7.41
CA GLU A 265 -3.77 3.41 7.37
C GLU A 265 -3.14 3.04 8.71
N GLY A 266 -3.75 3.53 9.80
CA GLY A 266 -3.35 3.19 11.16
C GLY A 266 -3.41 1.69 11.44
N ARG A 267 -4.48 1.00 10.99
CA ARG A 267 -4.60 -0.46 11.14
C ARG A 267 -3.59 -1.20 10.28
N ILE A 268 -3.33 -0.71 9.07
CA ILE A 268 -2.27 -1.25 8.21
C ILE A 268 -0.94 -1.18 8.97
N CYS A 269 -0.64 -0.06 9.62
CA CYS A 269 0.57 0.09 10.43
C CYS A 269 0.63 -0.90 11.60
N SER A 270 -0.44 -1.04 12.37
CA SER A 270 -0.52 -2.03 13.46
C SER A 270 -0.29 -3.45 12.94
N THR A 271 -0.81 -3.76 11.75
CA THR A 271 -0.62 -5.06 11.09
C THR A 271 0.83 -5.29 10.67
N ILE A 272 1.51 -4.28 10.09
CA ILE A 272 2.94 -4.37 9.76
C ILE A 272 3.76 -4.71 11.01
N LEU A 273 3.50 -4.01 12.13
CA LEU A 273 4.23 -4.23 13.38
C LEU A 273 3.98 -5.64 13.94
N LYS A 274 2.73 -6.12 13.90
CA LYS A 274 2.38 -7.49 14.34
C LYS A 274 3.08 -8.54 13.48
N LEU A 275 3.02 -8.42 12.15
CA LEU A 275 3.72 -9.32 11.23
C LEU A 275 5.24 -9.34 11.45
N TYR A 276 5.84 -8.18 11.73
CA TYR A 276 7.26 -8.09 12.04
C TYR A 276 7.60 -8.79 13.36
N ASN A 277 6.87 -8.49 14.43
CA ASN A 277 7.19 -8.98 15.78
C ASN A 277 6.83 -10.46 16.00
N GLU A 278 5.74 -10.93 15.39
CA GLU A 278 5.20 -12.27 15.64
C GLU A 278 5.63 -13.29 14.57
N ASP A 279 5.69 -12.87 13.30
CA ASP A 279 5.95 -13.77 12.16
C ASP A 279 7.34 -13.53 11.51
N ALA A 280 8.09 -12.52 11.95
CA ALA A 280 9.31 -12.04 11.28
C ALA A 280 9.11 -11.70 9.79
N ILE A 281 7.90 -11.25 9.44
CA ILE A 281 7.53 -10.85 8.09
C ILE A 281 7.68 -9.33 7.96
N VAL A 282 8.61 -8.90 7.10
CA VAL A 282 8.82 -7.48 6.77
C VAL A 282 8.02 -7.16 5.50
N VAL A 283 7.04 -6.27 5.61
CA VAL A 283 6.18 -5.85 4.50
C VAL A 283 6.12 -4.33 4.39
N GLU A 284 5.82 -3.84 3.19
CA GLU A 284 5.45 -2.45 2.97
C GLU A 284 3.95 -2.25 3.28
N PRO A 285 3.45 -1.00 3.42
CA PRO A 285 2.04 -0.77 3.75
C PRO A 285 1.04 -1.45 2.81
N ALA A 286 1.25 -1.39 1.49
CA ALA A 286 0.38 -2.07 0.53
C ALA A 286 0.43 -3.61 0.69
N GLY A 287 1.58 -4.15 1.11
CA GLY A 287 1.77 -5.59 1.35
C GLY A 287 1.01 -6.12 2.57
N ALA A 288 0.73 -5.26 3.56
CA ALA A 288 -0.04 -5.62 4.75
C ALA A 288 -1.57 -5.46 4.58
N LEU A 289 -2.02 -4.77 3.52
CA LEU A 289 -3.41 -4.38 3.32
C LEU A 289 -4.38 -5.58 3.35
N SER A 290 -4.01 -6.68 2.70
CA SER A 290 -4.82 -7.91 2.65
C SER A 290 -5.02 -8.60 3.98
N ILE A 291 -4.05 -8.47 4.89
CA ILE A 291 -4.11 -9.07 6.22
C ILE A 291 -4.86 -8.12 7.19
N ALA A 292 -4.64 -6.81 7.06
CA ALA A 292 -5.28 -5.79 7.89
C ALA A 292 -6.81 -5.75 7.72
N ALA A 293 -7.32 -6.16 6.56
CA ALA A 293 -8.75 -6.26 6.30
C ALA A 293 -9.44 -7.43 7.02
N LEU A 294 -8.69 -8.46 7.44
CA LEU A 294 -9.28 -9.68 8.02
C LEU A 294 -10.11 -9.41 9.28
N ASP A 295 -9.76 -8.39 10.07
CA ASP A 295 -10.50 -7.99 11.27
C ASP A 295 -11.98 -7.66 10.95
N ASP A 296 -12.26 -7.01 9.82
CA ASP A 296 -13.63 -6.62 9.45
C ASP A 296 -14.43 -7.78 8.83
N TYR A 297 -13.75 -8.87 8.45
CA TYR A 297 -14.38 -10.06 7.88
C TYR A 297 -14.37 -11.24 8.85
N ALA A 298 -13.91 -11.07 10.09
CA ALA A 298 -13.63 -12.13 11.04
C ALA A 298 -14.78 -13.14 11.18
N ASP A 299 -16.03 -12.67 11.31
CA ASP A 299 -17.20 -13.54 11.40
C ASP A 299 -17.56 -14.22 10.08
N ALA A 300 -17.39 -13.52 8.95
CA ALA A 300 -17.73 -14.02 7.63
C ALA A 300 -16.75 -15.10 7.13
N ILE A 301 -15.53 -15.15 7.66
CA ILE A 301 -14.47 -16.07 7.22
C ILE A 301 -14.29 -17.31 8.12
N LYS A 302 -15.00 -17.42 9.24
CA LYS A 302 -14.90 -18.60 10.14
C LYS A 302 -15.13 -19.90 9.38
N GLY A 303 -14.24 -20.87 9.59
CA GLY A 303 -14.29 -22.21 8.99
C GLY A 303 -13.98 -22.26 7.49
N LYS A 304 -13.47 -21.18 6.89
CA LYS A 304 -13.23 -21.04 5.45
C LYS A 304 -11.76 -21.01 5.08
N ASN A 305 -11.47 -21.17 3.79
CA ASN A 305 -10.14 -21.07 3.20
C ASN A 305 -9.94 -19.68 2.58
N ILE A 306 -8.99 -18.92 3.13
CA ILE A 306 -8.77 -17.51 2.83
C ILE A 306 -7.37 -17.32 2.26
N VAL A 307 -7.23 -16.57 1.17
CA VAL A 307 -5.94 -16.16 0.64
C VAL A 307 -5.75 -14.65 0.79
N CYS A 308 -4.69 -14.26 1.48
CA CYS A 308 -4.22 -12.88 1.53
C CYS A 308 -3.00 -12.73 0.62
N ILE A 309 -3.07 -11.82 -0.36
CA ILE A 309 -1.91 -11.52 -1.21
C ILE A 309 -1.03 -10.50 -0.49
N VAL A 310 0.18 -10.92 -0.12
CA VAL A 310 1.21 -10.06 0.47
C VAL A 310 2.00 -9.43 -0.68
N SER A 311 1.55 -8.27 -1.16
CA SER A 311 1.93 -7.76 -2.48
C SER A 311 3.38 -7.29 -2.61
N GLY A 312 4.03 -6.89 -1.51
CA GLY A 312 5.39 -6.36 -1.55
C GLY A 312 6.03 -6.11 -0.19
N SER A 313 7.35 -5.95 -0.18
CA SER A 313 8.14 -5.64 1.03
C SER A 313 9.15 -4.51 0.86
N ASN A 314 9.03 -3.64 -0.14
CA ASN A 314 9.97 -2.54 -0.36
C ASN A 314 9.73 -1.36 0.60
N ASN A 315 9.68 -1.66 1.90
CA ASN A 315 9.61 -0.68 2.96
C ASN A 315 10.98 -0.06 3.25
N ASP A 316 10.98 1.21 3.63
CA ASP A 316 12.16 1.91 4.12
C ASP A 316 12.24 1.81 5.64
N ILE A 317 13.44 1.58 6.19
CA ILE A 317 13.62 1.43 7.64
C ILE A 317 13.28 2.73 8.37
N ASP A 318 13.57 3.87 7.75
CA ASP A 318 13.29 5.19 8.32
C ASP A 318 11.78 5.46 8.44
N ARG A 319 10.96 4.78 7.63
CA ARG A 319 9.49 4.84 7.72
C ARG A 319 8.93 4.08 8.91
N MET A 320 9.71 3.23 9.58
CA MET A 320 9.23 2.47 10.74
C MET A 320 8.81 3.37 11.90
N GLN A 321 9.42 4.55 12.03
CA GLN A 321 9.01 5.54 13.04
C GLN A 321 7.61 6.07 12.74
N GLU A 322 7.34 6.47 11.49
CA GLU A 322 6.01 6.93 11.07
C GLU A 322 4.96 5.80 11.19
N ILE A 323 5.31 4.57 10.82
CA ILE A 323 4.45 3.38 10.99
C ILE A 323 4.09 3.20 12.47
N ARG A 324 5.08 3.26 13.38
CA ARG A 324 4.83 3.15 14.82
C ARG A 324 3.91 4.25 15.32
N GLU A 325 4.15 5.47 14.88
CA GLU A 325 3.36 6.64 15.24
C GLU A 325 1.88 6.48 14.85
N ARG A 326 1.62 6.22 13.58
CA ARG A 326 0.25 6.01 13.05
C ARG A 326 -0.44 4.82 13.70
N SER A 327 0.29 3.74 14.01
CA SER A 327 -0.25 2.60 14.74
C SER A 327 -0.70 2.98 16.15
N LEU A 328 0.14 3.67 16.92
CA LEU A 328 -0.19 4.04 18.30
C LEU A 328 -1.37 5.01 18.36
N GLN A 329 -1.47 5.94 17.42
CA GLN A 329 -2.62 6.83 17.30
C GLN A 329 -3.90 6.07 16.99
N TYR A 330 -3.85 5.13 16.05
CA TYR A 330 -5.00 4.32 15.67
C TYR A 330 -5.50 3.41 16.78
N GLU A 331 -4.59 2.79 17.52
CA GLU A 331 -4.92 1.96 18.69
C GLU A 331 -5.41 2.80 19.89
N GLY A 332 -5.39 4.15 19.77
CA GLY A 332 -5.81 5.07 20.82
C GLY A 332 -4.84 5.13 21.99
N LEU A 333 -3.56 4.80 21.75
CA LEU A 333 -2.50 4.76 22.74
C LEU A 333 -1.64 6.02 22.73
N LYS A 334 -1.63 6.82 21.64
CA LYS A 334 -0.78 8.01 21.56
C LYS A 334 -1.56 9.27 21.21
N HIS A 335 -1.42 10.28 22.06
CA HIS A 335 -2.22 11.50 22.05
C HIS A 335 -1.34 12.73 22.20
N TYR A 336 -1.67 13.79 21.47
CA TYR A 336 -0.95 15.07 21.51
C TYR A 336 -1.87 16.18 21.98
N PHE A 337 -1.31 17.03 22.83
CA PHE A 337 -2.01 18.14 23.46
C PHE A 337 -1.17 19.40 23.38
N LEU A 338 -1.81 20.54 23.11
CA LEU A 338 -1.26 21.83 23.51
C LEU A 338 -1.72 22.13 24.94
N VAL A 339 -0.82 22.01 25.89
CA VAL A 339 -1.08 22.24 27.31
C VAL A 339 -0.60 23.63 27.71
N ARG A 340 -1.49 24.42 28.31
CA ARG A 340 -1.17 25.75 28.86
C ARG A 340 -0.98 25.63 30.37
N PHE A 341 0.27 25.42 30.78
CA PHE A 341 0.61 25.31 32.20
C PHE A 341 0.43 26.65 32.92
N ALA A 342 -0.10 26.60 34.14
CA ALA A 342 -0.18 27.76 35.02
C ALA A 342 1.23 28.31 35.32
N GLN A 343 1.38 29.63 35.35
CA GLN A 343 2.65 30.31 35.63
C GLN A 343 3.00 30.29 37.13
N ARG A 344 3.10 29.10 37.72
CA ARG A 344 3.56 28.93 39.09
C ARG A 344 4.54 27.77 39.20
N PRO A 345 5.53 27.87 40.10
CA PRO A 345 6.41 26.74 40.38
C PRO A 345 5.62 25.47 40.68
N GLY A 346 6.00 24.37 40.05
CA GLY A 346 5.38 23.06 40.25
C GLY A 346 4.19 22.72 39.34
N ALA A 347 3.75 23.59 38.43
CA ALA A 347 2.63 23.27 37.52
C ALA A 347 2.89 22.02 36.65
N LEU A 348 4.10 21.88 36.12
CA LEU A 348 4.50 20.65 35.40
C LEU A 348 4.55 19.42 36.33
N LYS A 349 5.00 19.61 37.58
CA LYS A 349 5.03 18.53 38.57
C LYS A 349 3.62 18.06 38.93
N GLU A 350 2.67 18.99 39.02
CA GLU A 350 1.25 18.69 39.26
C GLU A 350 0.66 17.88 38.11
N PHE A 351 0.97 18.25 36.86
CA PHE A 351 0.59 17.47 35.69
C PHE A 351 1.15 16.04 35.72
N VAL A 352 2.45 15.89 35.92
CA VAL A 352 3.10 14.56 35.94
C VAL A 352 2.57 13.71 37.09
N ASN A 353 2.34 14.28 38.28
CA ASN A 353 1.98 13.51 39.46
C ASN A 353 0.48 13.24 39.62
N HIS A 354 -0.38 14.05 39.00
CA HIS A 354 -1.82 14.01 39.26
C HIS A 354 -2.68 13.90 38.00
N VAL A 355 -2.15 14.27 36.84
CA VAL A 355 -2.89 14.21 35.57
C VAL A 355 -2.58 12.91 34.84
N LEU A 356 -1.30 12.60 34.68
CA LEU A 356 -0.86 11.33 34.09
C LEU A 356 -1.22 10.15 35.01
N GLY A 357 -1.60 9.04 34.38
CA GLY A 357 -1.72 7.75 35.02
C GLY A 357 -0.36 7.21 35.47
N PRO A 358 -0.34 6.22 36.38
CA PRO A 358 0.90 5.67 36.94
C PRO A 358 1.84 5.03 35.92
N ASN A 359 1.31 4.66 34.75
CA ASN A 359 2.05 3.98 33.68
C ASN A 359 2.06 4.77 32.37
N ASP A 360 1.54 6.00 32.37
CA ASP A 360 1.53 6.85 31.17
C ASP A 360 2.93 7.46 30.96
N ASP A 361 3.38 7.53 29.71
CA ASP A 361 4.68 8.08 29.36
C ASP A 361 4.56 9.40 28.58
N ILE A 362 5.48 10.33 28.82
CA ILE A 362 5.59 11.57 28.04
C ILE A 362 6.59 11.31 26.91
N THR A 363 6.06 11.10 25.71
CA THR A 363 6.87 10.81 24.51
C THR A 363 7.36 12.06 23.79
N ARG A 364 6.71 13.21 24.01
CA ARG A 364 7.14 14.51 23.47
C ARG A 364 6.80 15.61 24.45
N PHE A 365 7.73 16.54 24.66
CA PHE A 365 7.49 17.71 25.48
C PHE A 365 8.28 18.90 24.93
N GLU A 366 7.58 19.85 24.32
CA GLU A 366 8.21 20.99 23.63
C GLU A 366 7.49 22.31 24.00
N TYR A 367 8.24 23.27 24.54
CA TYR A 367 7.70 24.61 24.80
C TYR A 367 7.75 25.47 23.54
N MET A 368 6.58 25.89 23.04
CA MET A 368 6.49 26.78 21.90
C MET A 368 6.63 28.24 22.35
N GLN A 369 7.84 28.82 22.27
CA GLN A 369 8.07 30.22 22.63
C GLN A 369 8.78 30.95 21.48
N LYS A 370 8.23 32.08 20.99
CA LYS A 370 8.96 32.96 20.05
C LYS A 370 9.47 34.27 20.65
N HIS A 371 8.72 35.09 21.38
CA HIS A 371 9.32 36.37 21.87
C HIS A 371 8.78 36.96 23.18
N ASN A 372 7.80 36.35 23.85
CA ASN A 372 7.38 36.77 25.20
C ASN A 372 7.36 35.57 26.14
N LYS A 373 7.97 35.73 27.31
CA LYS A 373 8.19 34.67 28.31
C LYS A 373 6.92 34.15 29.01
N GLU A 374 5.73 34.58 28.59
CA GLU A 374 4.56 34.54 29.46
C GLU A 374 3.38 33.67 28.96
N THR A 375 3.26 33.22 27.70
CA THR A 375 2.00 32.55 27.27
C THR A 375 2.13 31.38 26.28
N GLY A 376 3.33 30.85 26.05
CA GLY A 376 3.53 29.76 25.10
C GLY A 376 2.93 28.43 25.59
N PRO A 377 2.05 27.76 24.81
CA PRO A 377 1.63 26.40 25.13
C PRO A 377 2.81 25.43 25.02
N ALA A 378 2.76 24.34 25.77
CA ALA A 378 3.63 23.20 25.61
C ALA A 378 2.95 22.16 24.73
N LEU A 379 3.62 21.69 23.68
CA LEU A 379 3.23 20.49 22.96
C LEU A 379 3.63 19.28 23.81
N VAL A 380 2.64 18.51 24.24
CA VAL A 380 2.81 17.32 25.07
C VAL A 380 2.26 16.12 24.32
N GLY A 381 3.13 15.15 24.00
CA GLY A 381 2.74 13.83 23.51
C GLY A 381 2.72 12.84 24.67
N VAL A 382 1.58 12.18 24.87
CA VAL A 382 1.36 11.18 25.92
C VAL A 382 1.11 9.83 25.27
N GLU A 383 1.85 8.81 25.68
CA GLU A 383 1.61 7.42 25.35
C GLU A 383 0.98 6.70 26.54
N LEU A 384 -0.17 6.08 26.31
CA LEU A 384 -1.00 5.40 27.30
C LEU A 384 -0.78 3.90 27.23
N GLN A 385 -1.02 3.21 28.34
CA GLN A 385 -0.96 1.76 28.38
C GLN A 385 -2.21 1.10 27.79
N SER A 386 -3.38 1.69 28.00
CA SER A 386 -4.65 1.22 27.46
C SER A 386 -5.46 2.37 26.86
N ARG A 387 -6.37 2.03 25.94
CA ARG A 387 -7.24 3.01 25.30
C ARG A 387 -8.21 3.66 26.31
N GLU A 388 -8.60 2.90 27.33
CA GLU A 388 -9.50 3.34 28.39
C GLU A 388 -8.88 4.42 29.29
N ASP A 389 -7.54 4.48 29.38
CA ASP A 389 -6.82 5.47 30.18
C ASP A 389 -6.98 6.89 29.62
N TYR A 390 -7.34 7.04 28.35
CA TYR A 390 -7.53 8.35 27.74
C TYR A 390 -8.64 9.16 28.41
N GLU A 391 -9.77 8.51 28.71
CA GLU A 391 -10.88 9.15 29.43
C GLU A 391 -10.51 9.47 30.88
N VAL A 392 -9.57 8.72 31.47
CA VAL A 392 -9.02 9.03 32.80
C VAL A 392 -8.13 10.27 32.71
N LEU A 393 -7.25 10.32 31.71
CA LEU A 393 -6.36 11.46 31.45
C LEU A 393 -7.15 12.75 31.27
N LEU A 394 -8.18 12.76 30.40
CA LEU A 394 -9.01 13.95 30.17
C LEU A 394 -9.76 14.39 31.43
N ARG A 395 -10.36 13.43 32.17
CA ARG A 395 -11.02 13.75 33.45
C ARG A 395 -10.06 14.33 34.47
N ASN A 396 -8.81 13.87 34.51
CA ASN A 396 -7.81 14.45 35.40
C ASN A 396 -7.39 15.84 34.92
N MET A 397 -7.22 16.07 33.61
CA MET A 397 -6.95 17.41 33.07
C MET A 397 -8.03 18.40 33.53
N ASP A 398 -9.31 18.04 33.42
CA ASP A 398 -10.43 18.87 33.86
C ASP A 398 -10.45 19.07 35.38
N LYS A 399 -10.27 17.99 36.15
CA LYS A 399 -10.26 18.00 37.62
C LYS A 399 -9.17 18.90 38.19
N TYR A 400 -7.99 18.91 37.58
CA TYR A 400 -6.85 19.74 37.98
C TYR A 400 -6.80 21.08 37.23
N HIS A 401 -7.88 21.43 36.51
CA HIS A 401 -8.04 22.70 35.80
C HIS A 401 -6.90 23.01 34.82
N ILE A 402 -6.36 21.97 34.17
CA ILE A 402 -5.38 22.10 33.12
C ILE A 402 -6.08 22.57 31.85
N ASN A 403 -5.63 23.69 31.29
CA ASN A 403 -6.13 24.16 30.00
C ASN A 403 -5.37 23.43 28.89
N TYR A 404 -6.08 22.67 28.06
CA TYR A 404 -5.49 21.91 26.96
C TYR A 404 -6.30 22.05 25.68
N THR A 405 -5.64 21.76 24.55
CA THR A 405 -6.28 21.55 23.26
C THR A 405 -5.80 20.22 22.70
N GLU A 406 -6.73 19.34 22.35
CA GLU A 406 -6.44 18.03 21.78
C GLU A 406 -6.07 18.20 20.32
N LEU A 407 -4.85 17.81 19.94
CA LEU A 407 -4.38 17.96 18.57
C LEU A 407 -4.85 16.84 17.66
N ASN A 408 -5.03 15.63 18.18
CA ASN A 408 -5.49 14.47 17.41
C ASN A 408 -6.91 14.64 16.81
N LYS A 409 -7.66 15.68 17.22
CA LYS A 409 -9.02 15.98 16.73
C LYS A 409 -9.05 17.06 15.64
N ASP A 410 -7.89 17.64 15.29
CA ASP A 410 -7.76 18.68 14.28
C ASP A 410 -6.56 18.36 13.37
N ASP A 411 -6.82 17.73 12.22
CA ASP A 411 -5.79 17.29 11.27
C ASP A 411 -4.88 18.43 10.79
N ASN A 412 -5.40 19.66 10.70
CA ASN A 412 -4.60 20.81 10.30
C ASN A 412 -3.62 21.19 11.41
N LEU A 413 -4.10 21.37 12.64
CA LEU A 413 -3.22 21.69 13.77
C LEU A 413 -2.23 20.56 14.04
N PHE A 414 -2.66 19.31 13.91
CA PHE A 414 -1.82 18.13 14.04
C PHE A 414 -0.66 18.18 13.03
N GLY A 415 -0.95 18.32 11.73
CA GLY A 415 0.07 18.34 10.68
C GLY A 415 1.04 19.53 10.75
N TYR A 416 0.68 20.63 11.41
CA TYR A 416 1.59 21.77 11.62
C TYR A 416 2.51 21.62 12.82
N LEU A 417 2.13 20.83 13.84
CA LEU A 417 2.77 20.83 15.16
C LEU A 417 3.46 19.51 15.51
N VAL A 418 2.91 18.40 15.02
CA VAL A 418 3.39 17.05 15.31
C VAL A 418 4.15 16.53 14.11
#